data_AF-A0A8F4TE97-F1
#
_entry.id   AF-A0A8F4TE97-F1
#
_cell.length_a   1.000
_cell.length_b   1.000
_cell.length_c   1.000
_cell.angle_alpha   90.00
_cell.angle_beta   90.00
_cell.angle_gamma   90.00
#
_symmetry.space_group_name_H-M   'P 1'
#
loop_
_entity.id
_entity.type
_entity.pdbx_description
1 polymer ?
#
loop_
_entity_poly.entity_id
_entity_poly.type
_entity_poly.pdbx_seq_one_letter_code
_entity_poly.pdbx_strand_id
1 'polypeptide(L)'
;MIWNELKTAESSPRWKCLESRTDSKRSHYGRFSISPLLKGQANTLAIAIRKTLLQEVKGTYITYARFQKNILHEYSSIIGIKESVHDILMNLKQIVLRSELYGIHEASICTVGPKNVTAQDIILPSSIQIIDDTQHIASLTKRIPFNVTLKIEKKKRYTIENMKQPKDIFFPIDGVSLPVQNVNFSIHSYKSSDNIQEMLIFEIWTNGGLTPRETIYEACWSLLDLIIPLLCVEQNIKNSQKKPNPLSLVTKDRNKKK
;
A
#
# COMPACT_ATOMS: atom_id res chain seq x y z
N MET A 1 20.72 37.95 23.41
CA MET A 1 19.74 36.86 23.52
C MET A 1 19.49 36.19 22.14
N ILE A 2 20.53 36.04 21.30
CA ILE A 2 20.43 35.45 19.93
C ILE A 2 21.50 34.35 19.73
N TRP A 3 22.45 34.20 20.67
CA TRP A 3 23.51 33.19 20.60
C TRP A 3 23.09 31.77 21.04
N ASN A 4 21.87 31.59 21.56
CA ASN A 4 21.33 30.26 21.93
C ASN A 4 20.62 29.53 20.78
N GLU A 5 20.35 30.19 19.65
CA GLU A 5 19.68 29.56 18.51
C GLU A 5 20.64 28.90 17.52
N LEU A 6 21.96 29.12 17.66
CA LEU A 6 22.96 28.58 16.72
C LEU A 6 23.72 27.36 17.26
N LYS A 7 23.49 26.92 18.51
CA LYS A 7 24.11 25.70 19.09
C LYS A 7 23.27 24.43 18.97
N THR A 8 22.03 24.51 18.50
CA THR A 8 21.11 23.35 18.42
C THR A 8 21.11 22.66 17.05
N ALA A 9 21.81 23.23 16.06
CA ALA A 9 21.76 22.77 14.67
C ALA A 9 22.47 21.41 14.40
N GLU A 10 23.39 20.96 15.27
CA GLU A 10 24.15 19.72 15.08
C GLU A 10 23.60 18.50 15.86
N SER A 11 22.56 18.68 16.69
CA SER A 11 22.04 17.60 17.56
C SER A 11 20.82 16.86 17.00
N SER A 12 20.04 17.46 16.11
CA SER A 12 18.81 16.85 15.61
C SER A 12 19.09 15.96 14.40
N PRO A 13 18.53 14.73 14.33
CA PRO A 13 18.67 13.87 13.15
C PRO A 13 18.15 14.59 11.89
N ARG A 14 18.99 14.66 10.85
CA ARG A 14 18.62 15.24 9.55
C ARG A 14 18.52 14.15 8.50
N TRP A 15 17.43 14.19 7.77
CA TRP A 15 17.22 13.40 6.56
C TRP A 15 17.87 14.07 5.35
N LYS A 16 18.58 13.30 4.52
CA LYS A 16 19.15 13.76 3.25
C LYS A 16 18.92 12.71 2.15
N CYS A 17 18.60 13.19 0.95
CA CYS A 17 18.66 12.38 -0.27
C CYS A 17 20.12 12.37 -0.74
N LEU A 18 20.74 11.20 -0.80
CA LEU A 18 22.11 11.03 -1.29
C LEU A 18 22.12 10.79 -2.80
N GLU A 19 21.17 10.01 -3.30
CA GLU A 19 21.05 9.67 -4.71
C GLU A 19 19.57 9.43 -5.04
N SER A 20 19.15 9.85 -6.24
CA SER A 20 17.88 9.44 -6.81
C SER A 20 18.03 9.32 -8.30
N ARG A 21 17.64 8.17 -8.86
CA ARG A 21 17.72 7.90 -10.28
C ARG A 21 16.49 7.12 -10.75
N THR A 22 16.17 7.29 -12.02
CA THR A 22 15.14 6.52 -12.72
C THR A 22 15.85 5.66 -13.76
N ASP A 23 15.98 4.37 -13.46
CA ASP A 23 16.66 3.41 -14.35
C ASP A 23 15.75 3.03 -15.54
N SER A 24 14.43 2.96 -15.30
CA SER A 24 13.41 2.76 -16.34
C SER A 24 12.04 3.26 -15.86
N LYS A 25 11.02 3.26 -16.73
CA LYS A 25 9.63 3.57 -16.35
C LYS A 25 9.18 2.79 -15.09
N ARG A 26 9.64 1.54 -14.94
CA ARG A 26 9.27 0.63 -13.83
C ARG A 26 10.37 0.40 -12.80
N SER A 27 11.46 1.16 -12.83
CA SER A 27 12.57 0.97 -11.90
C SER A 27 13.10 2.32 -11.45
N HIS A 28 12.68 2.74 -10.28
CA HIS A 28 13.16 3.96 -9.65
C HIS A 28 13.99 3.58 -8.42
N TYR A 29 15.15 4.20 -8.27
CA TYR A 29 16.04 4.00 -7.14
C TYR A 29 16.20 5.30 -6.33
N GLY A 30 16.27 5.15 -5.02
CA GLY A 30 16.60 6.24 -4.11
C GLY A 30 17.48 5.76 -2.97
N ARG A 31 18.52 6.56 -2.68
CA ARG A 31 19.41 6.38 -1.54
C ARG A 31 19.28 7.54 -0.60
N PHE A 32 19.01 7.26 0.66
CA PHE A 32 18.70 8.28 1.66
C PHE A 32 19.45 8.02 2.96
N SER A 33 19.80 9.09 3.66
CA SER A 33 20.49 8.99 4.94
C SER A 33 19.81 9.78 6.04
N ILE A 34 19.86 9.26 7.26
CA ILE A 34 19.48 9.97 8.48
C ILE A 34 20.62 9.93 9.50
N SER A 35 21.02 11.11 9.97
CA SER A 35 22.12 11.30 10.93
C SER A 35 22.06 12.70 11.55
N PRO A 36 22.61 12.93 12.75
CA PRO A 36 23.19 11.93 13.65
C PRO A 36 22.12 11.15 14.42
N LEU A 37 22.38 9.87 14.70
CA LEU A 37 21.59 9.01 15.58
C LEU A 37 22.45 8.53 16.75
N LEU A 38 21.85 8.25 17.90
CA LEU A 38 22.55 7.59 19.01
C LEU A 38 22.76 6.11 18.68
N LYS A 39 23.81 5.52 19.26
CA LYS A 39 24.10 4.09 19.09
C LYS A 39 22.87 3.22 19.37
N GLY A 40 22.52 2.34 18.43
CA GLY A 40 21.36 1.44 18.49
C GLY A 40 20.07 2.01 17.88
N GLN A 41 19.89 3.34 17.82
CA GLN A 41 18.68 3.94 17.25
C GLN A 41 18.57 3.68 15.75
N ALA A 42 19.70 3.62 15.04
CA ALA A 42 19.70 3.34 13.60
C ALA A 42 19.08 1.97 13.30
N ASN A 43 19.42 0.95 14.09
CA ASN A 43 18.89 -0.40 13.88
C ASN A 43 17.38 -0.47 14.15
N THR A 44 16.90 0.19 15.20
CA THR A 44 15.46 0.25 15.51
C THR A 44 14.68 0.93 14.39
N LEU A 45 15.14 2.09 13.92
CA LEU A 45 14.51 2.80 12.80
C LEU A 45 14.58 1.99 11.50
N ALA A 46 15.73 1.36 11.23
CA ALA A 46 15.95 0.55 10.03
C ALA A 46 14.95 -0.60 9.92
N ILE A 47 14.81 -1.39 10.99
CA ILE A 47 13.93 -2.55 11.02
C ILE A 47 12.47 -2.12 10.87
N ALA A 48 12.04 -1.11 11.62
CA ALA A 48 10.66 -0.62 11.59
C ALA A 48 10.31 -0.10 10.20
N ILE A 49 11.08 0.86 9.66
CA ILE A 49 10.79 1.48 8.36
C ILE A 49 10.89 0.45 7.23
N ARG A 50 11.90 -0.42 7.23
CA ARG A 50 12.03 -1.46 6.20
C ARG A 50 10.82 -2.40 6.18
N LYS A 51 10.35 -2.84 7.36
CA LYS A 51 9.19 -3.71 7.46
C LYS A 51 7.94 -3.00 6.92
N THR A 52 7.72 -1.75 7.30
CA THR A 52 6.58 -0.96 6.85
C THR A 52 6.63 -0.67 5.36
N LEU A 53 7.80 -0.34 4.80
CA LEU A 53 8.00 -0.13 3.36
C LEU A 53 7.57 -1.36 2.54
N LEU A 54 7.90 -2.57 2.99
CA LEU A 54 7.61 -3.81 2.27
C LEU A 54 6.18 -4.32 2.46
N GLN A 55 5.49 -3.93 3.53
CA GLN A 55 4.21 -4.54 3.94
C GLN A 55 3.01 -3.57 3.92
N GLU A 56 3.23 -2.30 4.22
CA GLU A 56 2.14 -1.35 4.52
C GLU A 56 1.96 -0.24 3.50
N VAL A 57 2.96 -0.01 2.64
CA VAL A 57 2.85 1.01 1.58
C VAL A 57 1.72 0.62 0.63
N LYS A 58 0.76 1.52 0.49
CA LYS A 58 -0.41 1.32 -0.38
C LYS A 58 0.00 1.52 -1.84
N GLY A 59 -0.45 0.62 -2.71
CA GLY A 59 -0.30 0.74 -4.16
C GLY A 59 -1.64 0.90 -4.84
N THR A 60 -1.66 1.54 -6.00
CA THR A 60 -2.82 1.58 -6.91
C THR A 60 -2.70 0.45 -7.93
N TYR A 61 -3.76 -0.34 -8.09
CA TYR A 61 -3.78 -1.47 -9.03
C TYR A 61 -5.21 -1.86 -9.42
N ILE A 62 -5.32 -2.65 -10.48
CA ILE A 62 -6.58 -3.20 -10.96
C ILE A 62 -6.99 -4.37 -10.05
N THR A 63 -8.15 -4.27 -9.38
CA THR A 63 -8.67 -5.29 -8.46
C THR A 63 -9.61 -6.28 -9.12
N TYR A 64 -10.37 -5.83 -10.12
CA TYR A 64 -11.31 -6.69 -10.84
C TYR A 64 -11.36 -6.37 -12.31
N ALA A 65 -11.69 -7.39 -13.10
CA ALA A 65 -12.04 -7.25 -14.51
C ALA A 65 -13.37 -7.95 -14.80
N ARG A 66 -14.23 -7.31 -15.60
CA ARG A 66 -15.47 -7.88 -16.12
C ARG A 66 -15.43 -7.83 -17.64
N PHE A 67 -15.61 -8.98 -18.25
CA PHE A 67 -15.72 -9.12 -19.70
C PHE A 67 -17.18 -9.02 -20.11
N GLN A 68 -17.49 -8.33 -21.20
CA GLN A 68 -18.89 -8.16 -21.65
C GLN A 68 -19.53 -9.46 -22.15
N LYS A 69 -18.73 -10.38 -22.69
CA LYS A 69 -19.20 -11.70 -23.11
C LYS A 69 -19.45 -12.57 -21.88
N ASN A 70 -20.45 -13.46 -21.91
CA ASN A 70 -20.67 -14.46 -20.86
C ASN A 70 -19.49 -15.44 -20.81
N ILE A 71 -18.48 -15.08 -20.02
CA ILE A 71 -17.35 -15.91 -19.69
C ILE A 71 -17.70 -16.67 -18.42
N LEU A 72 -17.67 -18.01 -18.51
CA LEU A 72 -18.10 -18.88 -17.42
C LEU A 72 -17.05 -18.95 -16.30
N HIS A 73 -15.77 -18.95 -16.65
CA HIS A 73 -14.66 -19.08 -15.71
C HIS A 73 -13.35 -18.49 -16.27
N GLU A 74 -12.39 -18.23 -15.39
CA GLU A 74 -11.09 -17.61 -15.70
C GLU A 74 -10.21 -18.40 -16.69
N TYR A 75 -10.38 -19.72 -16.78
CA TYR A 75 -9.65 -20.56 -17.75
C TYR A 75 -10.29 -20.59 -19.16
N SER A 76 -11.32 -19.79 -19.40
CA SER A 76 -12.01 -19.78 -20.70
C SER A 76 -11.15 -19.11 -21.77
N SER A 77 -11.25 -19.60 -23.00
CA SER A 77 -10.66 -18.97 -24.19
C SER A 77 -11.71 -18.16 -24.94
N ILE A 78 -11.30 -17.02 -25.53
CA ILE A 78 -12.18 -16.16 -26.32
C ILE A 78 -11.82 -16.32 -27.80
N ILE A 79 -12.76 -16.84 -28.60
CA ILE A 79 -12.58 -16.99 -30.06
C ILE A 79 -12.18 -15.65 -30.68
N GLY A 80 -11.04 -15.60 -31.37
CA GLY A 80 -10.52 -14.39 -32.02
C GLY A 80 -9.54 -13.58 -31.15
N ILE A 81 -9.19 -14.07 -29.96
CA ILE A 81 -8.13 -13.55 -29.09
C ILE A 81 -7.11 -14.67 -28.90
N LYS A 82 -5.82 -14.32 -28.89
CA LYS A 82 -4.74 -15.31 -28.73
C LYS A 82 -4.61 -15.80 -27.29
N GLU A 83 -4.78 -14.90 -26.33
CA GLU A 83 -4.64 -15.11 -24.89
C GLU A 83 -5.93 -15.67 -24.28
N SER A 84 -5.78 -16.50 -23.23
CA SER A 84 -6.91 -16.92 -22.40
C SER A 84 -7.35 -15.79 -21.46
N VAL A 85 -8.50 -15.94 -20.82
CA VAL A 85 -8.97 -14.98 -19.80
C VAL A 85 -7.96 -14.85 -18.67
N HIS A 86 -7.40 -15.96 -18.20
CA HIS A 86 -6.37 -15.98 -17.16
C HIS A 86 -5.12 -15.20 -17.58
N ASP A 87 -4.64 -15.39 -18.82
CA ASP A 87 -3.49 -14.65 -19.34
C ASP A 87 -3.76 -13.14 -19.38
N ILE A 88 -4.97 -12.74 -19.78
CA ILE A 88 -5.39 -11.33 -19.77
C ILE A 88 -5.39 -10.78 -18.34
N LEU A 89 -5.92 -11.52 -17.37
CA LEU A 89 -5.91 -11.12 -15.96
C LEU A 89 -4.47 -10.96 -15.44
N MET A 90 -3.56 -11.88 -15.80
CA MET A 90 -2.16 -11.83 -15.40
C MET A 90 -1.39 -10.68 -16.07
N ASN A 91 -1.75 -10.34 -17.31
CA ASN A 91 -1.21 -9.17 -18.00
C ASN A 91 -1.71 -7.86 -17.39
N LEU A 92 -3.01 -7.77 -17.06
CA LEU A 92 -3.58 -6.62 -16.34
C LEU A 92 -2.93 -6.41 -14.98
N LYS A 93 -2.60 -7.50 -14.26
CA LYS A 93 -1.88 -7.46 -12.98
C LYS A 93 -0.50 -6.80 -13.07
N GLN A 94 0.16 -6.88 -14.22
CA GLN A 94 1.49 -6.29 -14.43
C GLN A 94 1.46 -4.77 -14.69
N ILE A 95 0.27 -4.19 -14.95
CA ILE A 95 0.13 -2.77 -15.22
C ILE A 95 0.36 -1.98 -13.93
N VAL A 96 1.36 -1.08 -13.98
CA VAL A 96 1.66 -0.18 -12.87
C VAL A 96 0.87 1.11 -13.03
N LEU A 97 0.07 1.41 -12.01
CA LEU A 97 -0.77 2.61 -11.95
C LEU A 97 -0.28 3.55 -10.83
N ARG A 98 -0.48 4.84 -11.05
CA ARG A 98 -0.28 5.90 -10.06
C ARG A 98 -1.58 6.67 -9.86
N SER A 99 -1.98 6.85 -8.60
CA SER A 99 -3.14 7.66 -8.21
C SER A 99 -3.01 8.12 -6.76
N GLU A 100 -3.50 9.32 -6.49
CA GLU A 100 -3.65 9.84 -5.12
C GLU A 100 -5.04 9.59 -4.52
N LEU A 101 -6.00 9.13 -5.33
CA LEU A 101 -7.37 8.95 -4.88
C LEU A 101 -7.58 7.59 -4.18
N TYR A 102 -8.38 7.65 -3.12
CA TYR A 102 -8.88 6.48 -2.41
C TYR A 102 -10.25 6.06 -2.94
N GLY A 103 -10.61 4.79 -2.73
CA GLY A 103 -11.88 4.23 -3.19
C GLY A 103 -11.77 3.49 -4.53
N ILE A 104 -12.92 2.99 -4.99
CA ILE A 104 -13.06 2.22 -6.22
C ILE A 104 -13.26 3.18 -7.38
N HIS A 105 -12.41 3.07 -8.39
CA HIS A 105 -12.52 3.80 -9.64
C HIS A 105 -12.74 2.83 -10.79
N GLU A 106 -13.54 3.21 -11.77
CA GLU A 106 -13.79 2.39 -12.95
C GLU A 106 -12.93 2.86 -14.12
N ALA A 107 -12.44 1.89 -14.90
CA ALA A 107 -11.77 2.11 -16.17
C ALA A 107 -12.30 1.09 -17.18
N SER A 108 -12.03 1.28 -18.46
CA SER A 108 -12.50 0.36 -19.49
C SER A 108 -11.52 0.21 -20.65
N ILE A 109 -11.58 -0.93 -21.31
CA ILE A 109 -10.94 -1.15 -22.61
C ILE A 109 -12.07 -1.37 -23.60
N CYS A 110 -12.12 -0.55 -24.65
CA CYS A 110 -13.13 -0.63 -25.70
C CYS A 110 -12.45 -0.57 -27.07
N THR A 111 -12.19 -1.72 -27.67
CA THR A 111 -11.47 -1.80 -28.96
C THR A 111 -12.09 -2.83 -29.90
N VAL A 112 -11.75 -2.76 -31.18
CA VAL A 112 -12.17 -3.74 -32.20
C VAL A 112 -10.92 -4.26 -32.90
N GLY A 113 -10.80 -5.58 -33.01
CA GLY A 113 -9.67 -6.23 -33.69
C GLY A 113 -9.74 -6.15 -35.22
N PRO A 114 -8.71 -6.63 -35.94
CA PRO A 114 -7.47 -7.16 -35.41
C PRO A 114 -6.54 -6.06 -34.86
N LYS A 115 -6.00 -6.25 -33.65
CA LYS A 115 -5.18 -5.24 -32.95
C LYS A 115 -4.43 -5.90 -31.78
N ASN A 116 -3.21 -5.43 -31.53
CA ASN A 116 -2.51 -5.70 -30.27
C ASN A 116 -2.96 -4.66 -29.23
N VAL A 117 -3.65 -5.13 -28.20
CA VAL A 117 -4.16 -4.31 -27.10
C VAL A 117 -3.07 -4.17 -26.04
N THR A 118 -2.76 -2.93 -25.68
CA THR A 118 -1.74 -2.59 -24.67
C THR A 118 -2.35 -1.74 -23.55
N ALA A 119 -1.59 -1.44 -22.50
CA ALA A 119 -2.04 -0.57 -21.41
C ALA A 119 -2.46 0.82 -21.91
N GLN A 120 -1.85 1.32 -22.99
CA GLN A 120 -2.27 2.58 -23.62
C GLN A 120 -3.74 2.60 -24.07
N ASP A 121 -4.33 1.43 -24.36
CA ASP A 121 -5.73 1.31 -24.81
C ASP A 121 -6.75 1.36 -23.67
N ILE A 122 -6.29 1.48 -22.42
CA ILE A 122 -7.17 1.63 -21.26
C ILE A 122 -7.67 3.07 -21.18
N ILE A 123 -8.99 3.22 -21.18
CA ILE A 123 -9.67 4.48 -20.91
C ILE A 123 -9.71 4.66 -19.39
N LEU A 124 -8.87 5.57 -18.89
CA LEU A 124 -8.73 5.88 -17.48
C LEU A 124 -9.47 7.16 -17.08
N PRO A 125 -9.89 7.27 -15.81
CA PRO A 125 -10.28 8.56 -15.25
C PRO A 125 -9.06 9.49 -15.15
N SER A 126 -9.29 10.80 -15.20
CA SER A 126 -8.24 11.84 -15.23
C SER A 126 -7.29 11.84 -14.04
N SER A 127 -7.67 11.21 -12.93
CA SER A 127 -6.89 11.11 -11.69
C SER A 127 -5.94 9.92 -11.62
N ILE A 128 -5.96 9.02 -12.62
CA ILE A 128 -5.15 7.81 -12.64
C ILE A 128 -4.22 7.84 -13.85
N GLN A 129 -2.95 7.54 -13.60
CA GLN A 129 -1.92 7.49 -14.63
C GLN A 129 -1.36 6.09 -14.76
N ILE A 130 -1.15 5.64 -16.01
CA ILE A 130 -0.32 4.47 -16.30
C ILE A 130 1.15 4.90 -16.36
N ILE A 131 2.00 4.15 -15.64
CA ILE A 131 3.44 4.39 -15.62
C ILE A 131 4.11 3.80 -16.87
N ASP A 132 3.64 2.64 -17.33
CA ASP A 132 4.14 2.00 -18.53
C ASP A 132 2.98 1.57 -19.45
N ASP A 133 2.82 2.34 -20.52
CA ASP A 133 1.80 2.23 -21.55
C ASP A 133 2.04 1.08 -22.53
N THR A 134 3.25 0.49 -22.52
CA THR A 134 3.65 -0.57 -23.45
C THR A 134 3.26 -1.98 -23.00
N GLN A 135 2.77 -2.16 -21.77
CA GLN A 135 2.37 -3.47 -21.26
C GLN A 135 1.36 -4.12 -22.20
N HIS A 136 1.71 -5.29 -22.72
CA HIS A 136 0.79 -6.07 -23.52
C HIS A 136 -0.35 -6.63 -22.66
N ILE A 137 -1.57 -6.60 -23.20
CA ILE A 137 -2.78 -7.13 -22.56
C ILE A 137 -3.30 -8.33 -23.35
N ALA A 138 -3.59 -8.14 -24.64
CA ALA A 138 -4.19 -9.15 -25.50
C ALA A 138 -3.88 -8.89 -26.99
N SER A 139 -3.98 -9.92 -27.82
CA SER A 139 -3.78 -9.89 -29.27
C SER A 139 -5.06 -10.36 -29.95
N LEU A 140 -5.79 -9.42 -30.55
CA LEU A 140 -7.03 -9.71 -31.27
C LEU A 140 -6.70 -10.12 -32.70
N THR A 141 -7.00 -11.36 -33.06
CA THR A 141 -6.69 -11.95 -34.38
C THR A 141 -7.84 -11.82 -35.38
N LYS A 142 -9.06 -11.58 -34.90
CA LYS A 142 -10.26 -11.44 -35.72
C LYS A 142 -10.93 -10.08 -35.50
N ARG A 143 -11.83 -9.71 -36.40
CA ARG A 143 -12.66 -8.49 -36.30
C ARG A 143 -13.78 -8.67 -35.26
N ILE A 144 -13.39 -8.72 -34.00
CA ILE A 144 -14.28 -8.88 -32.86
C ILE A 144 -14.17 -7.67 -31.91
N PRO A 145 -15.26 -7.28 -31.23
CA PRO A 145 -15.18 -6.30 -30.16
C PRO A 145 -14.52 -6.90 -28.92
N PHE A 146 -13.64 -6.13 -28.29
CA PHE A 146 -13.02 -6.45 -27.01
C PHE A 146 -13.35 -5.35 -26.00
N ASN A 147 -14.32 -5.66 -25.14
CA ASN A 147 -14.86 -4.75 -24.13
C ASN A 147 -14.67 -5.35 -22.74
N VAL A 148 -13.87 -4.66 -21.92
CA VAL A 148 -13.56 -5.05 -20.54
C VAL A 148 -13.78 -3.86 -19.63
N THR A 149 -14.56 -4.04 -18.56
CA THR A 149 -14.67 -3.08 -17.46
C THR A 149 -13.69 -3.46 -16.35
N LEU A 150 -12.95 -2.49 -15.84
CA LEU A 150 -11.93 -2.65 -14.82
C LEU A 150 -12.31 -1.88 -13.57
N LYS A 151 -12.00 -2.42 -12.40
CA LYS A 151 -12.04 -1.70 -11.13
C LYS A 151 -10.62 -1.49 -10.64
N ILE A 152 -10.31 -0.27 -10.23
CA ILE A 152 -9.00 0.18 -9.76
C ILE A 152 -9.16 0.67 -8.32
N GLU A 153 -8.27 0.23 -7.43
CA GLU A 153 -8.28 0.61 -6.02
C GLU A 153 -6.87 0.92 -5.52
N LYS A 154 -6.76 1.79 -4.52
CA LYS A 154 -5.53 2.06 -3.76
C LYS A 154 -5.61 1.33 -2.42
N LYS A 155 -4.86 0.23 -2.26
CA LYS A 155 -4.93 -0.67 -1.10
C LYS A 155 -3.56 -1.16 -0.64
N LYS A 156 -3.48 -1.68 0.59
CA LYS A 156 -2.28 -2.35 1.14
C LYS A 156 -2.19 -3.77 0.57
N ARG A 157 -0.97 -4.29 0.48
CA ARG A 157 -0.63 -5.60 -0.13
C ARG A 157 -1.42 -6.81 0.40
N TYR A 158 -1.82 -6.81 1.68
CA TYR A 158 -2.37 -7.98 2.36
C TYR A 158 -3.79 -7.76 2.91
N THR A 159 -4.55 -6.84 2.32
CA THR A 159 -5.96 -6.72 2.67
C THR A 159 -6.74 -7.85 1.99
N ILE A 160 -6.72 -9.04 2.61
CA ILE A 160 -7.68 -10.10 2.32
C ILE A 160 -9.02 -9.62 2.90
N GLU A 161 -9.75 -8.83 2.13
CA GLU A 161 -11.17 -8.67 2.40
C GLU A 161 -11.82 -10.03 2.13
N ASN A 162 -12.62 -10.52 3.09
CA ASN A 162 -13.63 -11.54 2.81
C ASN A 162 -14.56 -10.94 1.77
N MET A 163 -14.20 -11.08 0.49
CA MET A 163 -14.94 -10.53 -0.61
C MET A 163 -16.29 -11.22 -0.60
N LYS A 164 -17.32 -10.53 -0.12
CA LYS A 164 -18.68 -10.83 -0.53
C LYS A 164 -18.65 -10.68 -2.04
N GLN A 165 -18.57 -11.81 -2.75
CA GLN A 165 -18.58 -11.80 -4.20
C GLN A 165 -19.77 -10.92 -4.61
N PRO A 166 -19.54 -9.85 -5.40
CA PRO A 166 -20.64 -9.21 -6.08
C PRO A 166 -21.40 -10.32 -6.79
N LYS A 167 -22.73 -10.30 -6.74
CA LYS A 167 -23.57 -11.27 -7.48
C LYS A 167 -23.41 -11.15 -9.01
N ASP A 168 -22.43 -10.37 -9.47
CA ASP A 168 -22.14 -10.04 -10.86
C ASP A 168 -20.71 -10.46 -11.25
N ILE A 169 -20.59 -10.84 -12.52
CA ILE A 169 -19.51 -11.41 -13.34
C ILE A 169 -18.16 -10.62 -13.28
N PHE A 170 -17.61 -10.37 -12.10
CA PHE A 170 -16.27 -9.78 -11.95
C PHE A 170 -15.26 -10.86 -11.58
N PHE A 171 -14.23 -11.02 -12.42
CA PHE A 171 -13.08 -11.84 -12.11
C PHE A 171 -12.14 -11.03 -11.20
N PRO A 172 -11.83 -11.53 -10.00
CA PRO A 172 -10.84 -10.89 -9.13
C PRO A 172 -9.46 -11.02 -9.77
N ILE A 173 -8.68 -9.95 -9.67
CA ILE A 173 -7.25 -9.97 -9.96
C ILE A 173 -6.55 -9.90 -8.61
N ASP A 174 -5.73 -10.90 -8.30
CA ASP A 174 -4.96 -10.92 -7.06
C ASP A 174 -4.23 -9.60 -6.86
N GLY A 175 -4.67 -8.88 -5.83
CA GLY A 175 -4.34 -7.50 -5.58
C GLY A 175 -2.94 -7.28 -5.03
N VAL A 176 -1.92 -7.67 -5.78
CA VAL A 176 -0.52 -7.54 -5.38
C VAL A 176 0.13 -6.44 -6.20
N SER A 177 -0.12 -5.18 -5.81
CA SER A 177 0.78 -4.09 -6.20
C SER A 177 1.97 -4.09 -5.27
N LEU A 178 3.17 -4.12 -5.86
CA LEU A 178 4.44 -4.04 -5.16
C LEU A 178 5.06 -2.68 -5.48
N PRO A 179 4.53 -1.57 -4.89
CA PRO A 179 5.10 -0.26 -5.14
C PRO A 179 6.58 -0.23 -4.74
N VAL A 180 6.93 -0.88 -3.63
CA VAL A 180 8.30 -1.11 -3.19
C VAL A 180 8.74 -2.52 -3.62
N GLN A 181 9.76 -2.59 -4.46
CA GLN A 181 10.33 -3.83 -5.00
C GLN A 181 11.41 -4.40 -4.08
N ASN A 182 12.29 -3.53 -3.57
CA ASN A 182 13.35 -3.92 -2.66
C ASN A 182 13.75 -2.78 -1.72
N VAL A 183 14.22 -3.15 -0.52
CA VAL A 183 14.75 -2.21 0.48
C VAL A 183 15.95 -2.83 1.18
N ASN A 184 17.09 -2.17 1.04
CA ASN A 184 18.31 -2.43 1.80
C ASN A 184 18.57 -1.28 2.77
N PHE A 185 19.30 -1.58 3.85
CA PHE A 185 19.83 -0.54 4.72
C PHE A 185 21.22 -0.89 5.21
N SER A 186 22.01 0.14 5.50
CA SER A 186 23.32 0.04 6.13
C SER A 186 23.43 1.03 7.28
N ILE A 187 24.20 0.66 8.30
CA ILE A 187 24.43 1.48 9.48
C ILE A 187 25.92 1.74 9.56
N HIS A 188 26.30 3.02 9.63
CA HIS A 188 27.67 3.46 9.78
C HIS A 188 27.84 4.14 11.13
N SER A 189 28.71 3.60 11.98
CA SER A 189 29.06 4.22 13.26
C SER A 189 30.29 5.12 13.07
N TYR A 190 30.26 6.31 13.66
CA TYR A 190 31.40 7.22 13.68
C TYR A 190 31.52 7.89 15.06
N LYS A 191 32.74 8.25 15.43
CA LYS A 191 32.99 8.98 16.67
C LYS A 191 32.82 10.47 16.41
N SER A 192 31.91 11.12 17.13
CA SER A 192 31.72 12.56 17.10
C SER A 192 31.97 13.07 18.51
N SER A 193 32.99 13.91 18.66
CA SER A 193 33.59 14.28 19.95
C SER A 193 33.91 13.05 20.82
N ASP A 194 33.15 12.85 21.92
CA ASP A 194 33.33 11.77 22.89
C ASP A 194 32.27 10.66 22.78
N ASN A 195 31.26 10.83 21.92
CA ASN A 195 30.16 9.89 21.77
C ASN A 195 30.23 9.13 20.44
N ILE A 196 29.75 7.88 20.45
CA ILE A 196 29.54 7.10 19.22
C ILE A 196 28.17 7.48 18.66
N GLN A 197 28.16 8.01 17.45
CA GLN A 197 26.96 8.30 16.68
C GLN A 197 26.81 7.31 15.53
N GLU A 198 25.59 7.16 15.03
CA GLU A 198 25.25 6.32 13.90
C GLU A 198 24.63 7.15 12.77
N MET A 199 24.84 6.67 11.55
CA MET A 199 24.18 7.13 10.33
C MET A 199 23.50 5.92 9.71
N LEU A 200 22.20 6.04 9.47
CA LEU A 200 21.42 5.03 8.77
C LEU A 200 21.26 5.44 7.32
N ILE A 201 21.57 4.54 6.40
CA ILE A 201 21.38 4.71 4.96
C ILE A 201 20.37 3.69 4.47
N PHE A 202 19.33 4.14 3.78
CA PHE A 202 18.38 3.30 3.04
C PHE A 202 18.67 3.34 1.56
N GLU A 203 18.49 2.19 0.91
CA GLU A 203 18.47 2.03 -0.53
C GLU A 203 17.15 1.38 -0.91
N ILE A 204 16.37 2.05 -1.76
CA ILE A 204 14.98 1.68 -2.04
C ILE A 204 14.78 1.63 -3.55
N TRP A 205 14.17 0.53 -4.01
CA TRP A 205 13.75 0.34 -5.39
C TRP A 205 12.23 0.29 -5.47
N THR A 206 11.64 1.06 -6.37
CA THR A 206 10.18 1.11 -6.58
C THR A 206 9.82 0.85 -8.04
N ASN A 207 8.58 0.42 -8.27
CA ASN A 207 8.07 0.11 -9.61
C ASN A 207 7.63 1.35 -10.43
N GLY A 208 7.89 2.57 -9.94
CA GLY A 208 7.48 3.82 -10.56
C GLY A 208 6.08 4.33 -10.17
N GLY A 209 5.20 3.48 -9.63
CA GLY A 209 3.88 3.90 -9.15
C GLY A 209 3.95 4.90 -7.98
N LEU A 210 4.93 4.71 -7.11
CA LEU A 210 5.38 5.67 -6.10
C LEU A 210 6.88 5.87 -6.23
N THR A 211 7.36 7.09 -6.03
CA THR A 211 8.79 7.38 -5.96
C THR A 211 9.38 6.87 -4.63
N PRO A 212 10.68 6.54 -4.57
CA PRO A 212 11.32 6.12 -3.33
C PRO A 212 11.06 7.08 -2.15
N ARG A 213 11.08 8.39 -2.40
CA ARG A 213 10.79 9.42 -1.38
C ARG A 213 9.35 9.35 -0.86
N GLU A 214 8.37 9.20 -1.76
CA GLU A 214 6.96 9.06 -1.38
C GLU A 214 6.73 7.79 -0.55
N THR A 215 7.38 6.67 -0.90
CA THR A 215 7.23 5.42 -0.15
C THR A 215 7.74 5.53 1.30
N ILE A 216 8.83 6.27 1.52
CA ILE A 216 9.33 6.54 2.88
C ILE A 216 8.34 7.39 3.67
N TYR A 217 7.77 8.42 3.04
CA TYR A 217 6.78 9.27 3.68
C TYR A 217 5.55 8.44 4.13
N GLU A 218 5.00 7.62 3.23
CA GLU A 218 3.88 6.71 3.53
C GLU A 218 4.23 5.70 4.63
N ALA A 219 5.46 5.17 4.65
CA ALA A 219 5.92 4.26 5.68
C ALA A 219 6.07 4.94 7.04
N CYS A 220 6.63 6.15 7.09
CA CYS A 220 6.71 6.94 8.31
C CYS A 220 5.32 7.28 8.85
N TRP A 221 4.40 7.71 7.98
CA TRP A 221 3.03 8.00 8.38
C TRP A 221 2.32 6.77 8.95
N SER A 222 2.45 5.61 8.29
CA SER A 222 1.88 4.34 8.77
C SER A 222 2.43 3.93 10.15
N LEU A 223 3.73 4.16 10.40
CA LEU A 223 4.33 3.91 11.72
C LEU A 223 3.80 4.88 12.79
N LEU A 224 3.61 6.16 12.44
CA LEU A 224 3.03 7.15 13.37
C LEU A 224 1.59 6.78 13.72
N ASP A 225 0.77 6.41 12.74
CA ASP A 225 -0.62 5.97 12.97
C ASP A 225 -0.69 4.78 13.96
N LEU A 226 0.32 3.89 13.95
CA LEU A 226 0.42 2.76 14.88
C LEU A 226 0.81 3.18 16.31
N ILE A 227 1.67 4.20 16.45
CA ILE A 227 2.27 4.60 17.73
C ILE A 227 1.44 5.67 18.45
N ILE A 228 0.80 6.58 17.71
CA ILE A 228 -0.01 7.68 18.27
C ILE A 228 -1.03 7.19 19.32
N PRO A 229 -1.78 6.10 19.11
CA PRO A 229 -2.72 5.60 20.11
C PRO A 229 -2.08 5.23 21.45
N LEU A 230 -0.79 4.85 21.48
CA LEU A 230 -0.08 4.52 22.71
C LEU A 230 0.22 5.75 23.57
N LEU A 231 0.20 6.95 22.98
CA LEU A 231 0.36 8.22 23.71
C LEU A 231 -0.93 8.65 24.41
N CYS A 232 -2.07 8.11 23.99
CA CYS A 232 -3.35 8.34 24.66
C CYS A 232 -3.38 7.53 25.96
N VAL A 233 -3.05 8.16 27.08
CA VAL A 233 -3.31 7.60 28.41
C VAL A 233 -4.82 7.52 28.61
N GLU A 234 -5.36 6.30 28.73
CA GLU A 234 -6.75 6.10 29.16
C GLU A 234 -6.94 6.72 30.56
N GLN A 235 -7.58 7.89 30.64
CA GLN A 235 -8.03 8.46 31.92
C GLN A 235 -9.33 7.81 32.42
N ASN A 236 -9.44 6.47 32.36
CA ASN A 236 -10.62 5.73 32.82
C ASN A 236 -10.37 4.89 34.07
N ILE A 237 -9.77 5.50 35.09
CA ILE A 237 -9.82 5.00 36.47
C ILE A 237 -10.29 6.15 37.38
N LYS A 238 -11.59 6.44 37.38
CA LYS A 238 -12.34 7.10 38.46
C LYS A 238 -13.81 7.26 38.03
N ASN A 239 -14.59 6.18 38.09
CA ASN A 239 -16.04 6.25 38.31
C ASN A 239 -16.61 4.95 38.94
N SER A 240 -15.77 4.25 39.70
CA SER A 240 -16.20 3.18 40.62
C SER A 240 -16.27 3.74 42.03
N GLN A 241 -17.23 4.63 42.31
CA GLN A 241 -17.75 4.88 43.66
C GLN A 241 -18.93 5.87 43.60
N LYS A 242 -20.14 5.32 43.50
CA LYS A 242 -21.35 5.65 44.29
C LYS A 242 -22.59 5.07 43.59
N LYS A 243 -22.96 3.84 43.94
CA LYS A 243 -24.37 3.44 44.00
C LYS A 243 -24.75 3.40 45.49
N PRO A 244 -25.82 4.07 45.94
CA PRO A 244 -26.42 3.74 47.22
C PRO A 244 -27.10 2.38 47.11
N ASN A 245 -26.91 1.53 48.13
CA ASN A 245 -27.61 0.26 48.33
C ASN A 245 -29.13 0.44 48.38
N PRO A 246 -29.88 -0.51 47.81
CA PRO A 246 -31.10 -1.00 48.42
C PRO A 246 -30.81 -2.39 49.01
N LEU A 247 -30.71 -2.46 50.33
CA LEU A 247 -30.94 -3.69 51.09
C LEU A 247 -32.41 -4.09 50.91
N SER A 248 -32.73 -4.87 49.89
CA SER A 248 -33.91 -5.74 49.92
C SER A 248 -33.46 -7.07 50.53
N LEU A 249 -33.81 -7.24 51.80
CA LEU A 249 -33.69 -8.49 52.56
C LEU A 249 -34.27 -9.66 51.75
N VAL A 250 -33.41 -10.64 51.47
CA VAL A 250 -33.82 -12.03 51.21
C VAL A 250 -33.94 -12.72 52.56
N THR A 251 -35.16 -13.10 52.94
CA THR A 251 -35.46 -14.28 53.78
C THR A 251 -36.92 -14.65 53.48
N LYS A 252 -37.36 -15.87 53.24
CA LYS A 252 -36.75 -17.21 53.29
C LYS A 252 -37.73 -18.18 52.61
N ASP A 253 -37.19 -19.31 52.19
CA ASP A 253 -37.82 -20.50 51.65
C ASP A 253 -39.12 -21.00 52.33
N ARG A 254 -40.02 -21.52 51.47
CA ARG A 254 -40.74 -22.82 51.48
C ARG A 254 -41.53 -23.32 52.71
N ASN A 255 -42.78 -23.69 52.40
CA ASN A 255 -43.53 -24.91 52.76
C ASN A 255 -44.28 -25.05 54.11
N LYS A 256 -45.63 -25.16 54.02
CA LYS A 256 -46.51 -26.30 54.44
C LYS A 256 -47.97 -25.81 54.45
N LYS A 257 -48.93 -26.38 53.70
CA LYS A 257 -49.71 -27.60 54.02
C LYS A 257 -50.10 -27.72 55.50
N LYS A 258 -51.15 -27.01 55.92
CA LYS A 258 -52.46 -27.51 56.41
C LYS A 258 -53.25 -26.35 56.99
#